data_AF-R7XIH2-F1
#
_entry.id   AF-R7XIH2-F1
#
_cell.length_a   1.000
_cell.length_b   1.000
_cell.length_c   1.000
_cell.angle_alpha   90.00
_cell.angle_beta   90.00
_cell.angle_gamma   90.00
#
_symmetry.space_group_name_H-M   'P 1'
#
loop_
_entity.id
_entity.type
_entity.pdbx_description
1 polymer ?
#
loop_
_entity_poly.entity_id
_entity_poly.type
_entity_poly.pdbx_seq_one_letter_code
_entity_poly.pdbx_strand_id
1 'polypeptide(L)'
;MGQLLRWIVEEYRGMYVHATAFKVQVSDDVGAPEQMWRYIVAIGRNADHTDWECGPEADFASYLTREAAEQAGLEIGKRVIDVIQDLG
;
A
#
# COMPACT_ATOMS: atom_id res chain seq x y z
N MET A 1 -3.80 -14.62 -17.37
CA MET A 1 -2.84 -13.50 -17.35
C MET A 1 -2.79 -12.94 -15.93
N GLY A 2 -1.85 -13.41 -15.11
CA GLY A 2 -1.68 -12.88 -13.75
C GLY A 2 -1.14 -11.46 -13.85
N GLN A 3 -1.89 -10.46 -13.37
CA GLN A 3 -1.34 -9.12 -13.20
C GLN A 3 -0.23 -9.23 -12.17
N LEU A 4 1.02 -9.11 -12.62
CA LEU A 4 2.19 -9.03 -11.76
C LEU A 4 1.97 -7.90 -10.75
N LEU A 5 2.09 -8.24 -9.48
CA LEU A 5 2.18 -7.26 -8.38
C LEU A 5 3.27 -6.27 -8.76
N ARG A 6 2.87 -5.03 -9.07
CA ARG A 6 3.81 -3.96 -9.42
C ARG A 6 3.86 -3.05 -8.22
N TRP A 7 5.07 -2.92 -7.69
CA TRP A 7 5.36 -1.95 -6.66
C TRP A 7 5.59 -0.59 -7.30
N ILE A 8 5.00 0.43 -6.70
CA ILE A 8 5.29 1.83 -6.95
C ILE A 8 6.12 2.34 -5.79
N VAL A 9 7.17 3.09 -6.11
CA VAL A 9 8.12 3.61 -5.14
C VAL A 9 8.14 5.13 -5.29
N GLU A 10 7.99 5.84 -4.18
CA GLU A 10 8.07 7.29 -4.16
C GLU A 10 8.97 7.76 -3.01
N GLU A 11 9.90 8.67 -3.32
CA GLU A 11 10.71 9.32 -2.30
C GLU A 11 9.90 10.43 -1.62
N TYR A 12 9.92 10.45 -0.29
CA TYR A 12 9.30 11.48 0.53
C TYR A 12 10.15 11.77 1.77
N ARG A 13 10.56 13.03 1.94
CA ARG A 13 11.36 13.54 3.08
C ARG A 13 12.61 12.68 3.40
N GLY A 14 13.34 12.24 2.36
CA GLY A 14 14.56 11.44 2.52
C GLY A 14 14.33 9.98 2.91
N MET A 15 13.10 9.50 2.80
CA MET A 15 12.70 8.10 2.94
C MET A 15 11.93 7.67 1.69
N TYR A 16 11.73 6.37 1.50
CA TYR A 16 11.02 5.80 0.37
C TYR A 16 9.75 5.09 0.84
N VAL A 17 8.64 5.43 0.19
CA VAL A 17 7.36 4.73 0.31
C VAL A 17 7.24 3.73 -0.82
N HIS A 18 7.04 2.47 -0.48
CA HIS A 18 6.79 1.37 -1.39
C HIS A 18 5.34 0.96 -1.24
N ALA A 19 4.53 1.10 -2.29
CA ALA A 19 3.13 0.70 -2.29
C ALA A 19 2.87 -0.33 -3.40
N THR A 20 2.00 -1.30 -3.15
CA THR A 20 1.49 -2.21 -4.18
C THR A 20 0.03 -2.50 -3.92
N ALA A 21 -0.76 -2.64 -4.98
CA ALA A 21 -2.14 -3.04 -4.86
C ALA A 21 -2.35 -4.50 -5.29
N PHE A 22 -3.22 -5.19 -4.57
CA PHE A 22 -3.59 -6.57 -4.84
C PHE A 22 -5.11 -6.74 -4.81
N LYS A 23 -5.63 -7.64 -5.64
CA LYS A 23 -7.06 -7.99 -5.63
C LYS A 23 -7.34 -8.97 -4.51
N VAL A 24 -8.40 -8.71 -3.75
CA VAL A 24 -8.99 -9.66 -2.83
C VAL A 24 -10.24 -10.22 -3.50
N GLN A 25 -10.28 -11.53 -3.68
CA GLN A 25 -11.53 -12.21 -4.02
C GLN A 25 -12.36 -12.28 -2.76
N VAL A 26 -13.50 -11.61 -2.77
CA VAL A 26 -14.49 -11.71 -1.70
C VAL A 26 -15.43 -12.82 -2.12
N SER A 27 -15.59 -13.82 -1.25
CA SER A 27 -16.50 -14.93 -1.46
C SER A 27 -17.91 -14.38 -1.75
N ASP A 28 -18.60 -14.92 -2.75
CA ASP A 28 -19.95 -14.58 -3.25
C ASP A 28 -21.08 -14.46 -2.19
N ASP A 29 -20.81 -14.74 -0.92
CA ASP A 29 -21.81 -14.79 0.16
C ASP A 29 -22.26 -13.41 0.66
N VAL A 30 -21.55 -12.34 0.31
CA VAL A 30 -21.89 -10.98 0.68
C VAL A 30 -21.94 -10.19 -0.61
N GLY A 31 -23.06 -9.53 -0.92
CA GLY A 31 -23.29 -8.70 -2.13
C GLY A 31 -22.39 -7.46 -2.24
N ALA A 32 -21.11 -7.62 -1.94
CA ALA A 32 -20.04 -6.68 -2.14
C ALA A 32 -19.64 -6.69 -3.63
N PRO A 33 -19.16 -5.56 -4.16
CA PRO A 33 -18.71 -5.47 -5.54
C PRO A 33 -17.65 -6.54 -5.83
N GLU A 34 -17.81 -7.22 -6.96
CA GLU A 34 -17.11 -8.46 -7.38
C GLU A 34 -15.57 -8.36 -7.40
N GLN A 35 -15.00 -7.15 -7.27
CA GLN A 35 -13.56 -6.91 -7.24
C GLN A 35 -13.22 -5.80 -6.25
N MET A 36 -12.53 -6.15 -5.16
CA MET A 36 -12.00 -5.19 -4.21
C MET A 36 -10.47 -5.22 -4.23
N TRP A 37 -9.87 -4.06 -4.41
CA TRP A 37 -8.43 -3.86 -4.34
C TRP A 37 -8.05 -3.43 -2.92
N ARG A 38 -6.94 -3.99 -2.43
CA ARG A 38 -6.27 -3.55 -1.21
C ARG A 38 -4.85 -3.17 -1.54
N TYR A 39 -4.16 -2.52 -0.61
CA TYR A 39 -2.76 -2.19 -0.78
C TYR A 39 -1.90 -2.73 0.37
N ILE A 40 -0.62 -2.89 0.08
CA ILE A 40 0.45 -3.06 1.06
C ILE A 40 1.34 -1.84 0.94
N VAL A 41 1.76 -1.29 2.08
CA VAL A 41 2.74 -0.21 2.15
C VAL A 41 3.93 -0.68 2.98
N ALA A 42 5.13 -0.36 2.51
CA ALA A 42 6.38 -0.50 3.24
C ALA A 42 7.16 0.81 3.15
N ILE A 43 7.90 1.15 4.20
CA ILE A 43 8.67 2.39 4.28
C ILE A 43 10.10 2.03 4.64
N GLY A 44 11.06 2.62 3.95
CA GLY A 44 12.48 2.37 4.18
C GLY A 44 13.33 3.60 3.88
N ARG A 45 14.61 3.54 4.26
CA ARG A 45 15.60 4.56 3.87
C ARG A 45 16.24 4.28 2.52
N ASN A 46 16.06 3.08 1.99
CA ASN A 46 16.59 2.66 0.70
C ASN A 46 15.45 2.51 -0.31
N ALA A 47 15.77 2.79 -1.57
CA ALA A 47 14.89 2.50 -2.70
C ALA A 47 14.82 1.00 -3.03
N ASP A 48 15.68 0.18 -2.42
CA ASP A 48 15.68 -1.27 -2.59
C ASP A 48 14.68 -1.96 -1.64
N HIS A 49 14.00 -2.98 -2.17
CA HIS A 49 12.91 -3.75 -1.56
C HIS A 49 13.32 -4.66 -0.37
N THR A 50 14.53 -4.54 0.16
CA THR A 50 15.12 -5.61 0.98
C THR A 50 14.69 -5.62 2.45
N ASP A 51 14.21 -4.49 2.97
CA ASP A 51 13.89 -4.31 4.40
C ASP A 51 12.45 -3.84 4.60
N TRP A 52 11.50 -4.76 4.52
CA TRP A 52 10.07 -4.46 4.64
C TRP A 52 9.49 -4.88 5.99
N GLU A 53 9.15 -3.90 6.82
CA GLU A 53 8.23 -4.11 7.93
C GLU A 53 6.82 -3.77 7.47
N CYS A 54 5.99 -4.81 7.27
CA CYS A 54 4.58 -4.64 6.97
C CYS A 54 3.87 -4.29 8.29
N GLY A 55 3.34 -3.06 8.39
CA GLY A 55 2.63 -2.62 9.59
C GLY A 55 1.44 -3.54 9.93
N PRO A 56 1.15 -3.77 11.22
CA PRO A 56 0.15 -4.75 11.65
C PRO A 56 -1.31 -4.40 11.27
N GLU A 57 -1.57 -3.17 10.83
CA GLU A 57 -2.91 -2.70 10.47
C GLU A 57 -2.84 -1.90 9.16
N ALA A 58 -2.62 -2.60 8.04
CA ALA A 58 -2.94 -2.02 6.74
C ALA A 58 -4.46 -1.76 6.73
N ASP A 59 -4.83 -0.48 6.80
CA ASP A 59 -6.20 0.01 6.72
C ASP A 59 -7.00 -0.83 5.72
N PHE A 60 -7.99 -1.60 6.21
CA PHE A 60 -8.72 -2.59 5.42
C PHE A 60 -9.70 -1.94 4.43
N ALA A 61 -9.45 -0.69 4.05
CA ALA A 61 -10.17 0.02 3.02
C ALA A 61 -10.08 -0.77 1.71
N SER A 62 -11.24 -1.15 1.21
CA SER A 62 -11.39 -1.79 -0.09
C SER A 62 -11.62 -0.72 -1.15
N TYR A 63 -10.83 -0.76 -2.23
CA TYR A 63 -10.89 0.18 -3.33
C TYR A 63 -11.48 -0.48 -4.58
N LEU A 64 -12.22 0.29 -5.38
CA LEU A 64 -12.82 -0.20 -6.64
C LEU A 64 -11.78 -0.34 -7.76
N THR A 65 -10.69 0.43 -7.71
CA THR A 65 -9.62 0.40 -8.72
C THR A 65 -8.27 0.15 -8.08
N ARG A 66 -7.36 -0.40 -8.89
CA ARG A 66 -5.97 -0.65 -8.51
C ARG A 66 -5.27 0.66 -8.17
N GLU A 67 -5.47 1.64 -9.02
CA GLU A 67 -4.83 2.96 -8.96
C GLU A 67 -5.25 3.68 -7.67
N ALA A 68 -6.51 3.55 -7.26
CA ALA A 68 -6.99 4.13 -6.00
C ALA A 68 -6.32 3.47 -4.78
N ALA A 69 -6.18 2.13 -4.77
CA ALA A 69 -5.47 1.43 -3.71
C ALA A 69 -3.97 1.81 -3.67
N GLU A 70 -3.33 1.91 -4.84
CA GLU A 70 -1.94 2.34 -4.98
C GLU A 70 -1.72 3.75 -4.43
N GLN A 71 -2.56 4.71 -4.81
CA GLN A 71 -2.48 6.09 -4.31
C GLN A 71 -2.72 6.15 -2.80
N ALA A 72 -3.70 5.42 -2.29
CA ALA A 72 -3.94 5.35 -0.84
C ALA A 72 -2.73 4.80 -0.08
N GLY A 73 -2.08 3.76 -0.61
CA GLY A 73 -0.85 3.22 -0.04
C GLY A 73 0.28 4.24 0.02
N LEU A 74 0.45 5.04 -1.04
CA LEU A 74 1.42 6.14 -1.05
C LEU A 74 1.09 7.22 -0.02
N GLU A 75 -0.16 7.66 0.06
CA GLU A 75 -0.59 8.70 0.99
C GLU A 75 -0.41 8.27 2.46
N ILE A 76 -0.78 7.03 2.78
CA ILE A 76 -0.54 6.46 4.11
C ILE A 76 0.96 6.42 4.41
N GLY A 77 1.77 5.96 3.45
CA GLY A 77 3.22 5.88 3.65
C GLY A 77 3.86 7.23 3.95
N LYS A 78 3.43 8.29 3.26
CA LYS A 78 3.88 9.66 3.54
C LYS A 78 3.50 10.12 4.94
N ARG A 79 2.26 9.86 5.37
CA ARG A 79 1.80 10.20 6.73
C ARG A 79 2.61 9.48 7.81
N VAL A 80 2.96 8.22 7.58
CA VAL A 80 3.82 7.47 8.51
C VAL A 80 5.23 8.05 8.54
N ILE A 81 5.80 8.45 7.39
CA ILE A 81 7.07 9.17 7.35
C ILE A 81 6.99 10.48 8.14
N ASP A 82 5.91 11.25 8.00
CA ASP A 82 5.72 12.49 8.78
C ASP A 82 5.72 12.21 10.28
N VAL A 83 5.02 11.17 10.74
CA VAL A 83 5.03 10.76 12.16
C VAL A 83 6.43 10.33 12.60
N ILE A 84 7.17 9.55 11.79
CA ILE A 84 8.53 9.11 12.12
C ILE A 84 9.47 10.33 12.26
N GLN A 85 9.35 11.30 11.35
CA GLN A 85 10.20 12.50 11.34
C GLN A 85 9.86 13.47 12.47
N ASP A 86 8.59 13.55 12.87
CA ASP A 86 8.15 14.44 13.95
C ASP A 86 8.43 13.85 15.35
N LEU A 87 8.69 12.53 15.45
CA LEU A 87 9.06 11.84 16.68
C LEU A 87 10.58 11.75 16.93
N GLY A 88 11.42 12.07 15.93
CA GLY A 88 12.88 12.01 16.00
C GLY A 88 13.52 13.35 16.34
#